data_AF-A0AAD2EC21-F1
#
_entry.id   AF-A0AAD2EC21-F1
#
_cell.length_a   1.000
_cell.length_b   1.000
_cell.length_c   1.000
_cell.angle_alpha   90.00
_cell.angle_beta   90.00
_cell.angle_gamma   90.00
#
_symmetry.space_group_name_H-M   'P 1'
#
loop_
_entity.id
_entity.type
_entity.pdbx_description
1 polymer ?
#
loop_
_entity_poly.entity_id
_entity_poly.type
_entity_poly.pdbx_seq_one_letter_code
_entity_poly.pdbx_strand_id
1 'polypeptide(L)'
;MEVTMAEHGETSPEHKLDTAALYDTLRQSTASVEEVVTKMLAIKKEAQTKSQLRELVTQILLNFVTLRQANRSILLEEDSAKAETERAKASVEFATLQLQSLLYEKNHQIKAIKACKDLNTKYPDIELVPQEEFFRDAPVEIKDSVISKDSEQNLMLKRLNFEIYQRKELCKHRKKLEQRKKALQETVAHRKKFLSSLPSHLKSLKKASLPVQQQLGVSHMKKLKQQQLAELLPPPLYVIYSQLLTLKETFGENIDLELIGNVKDAQDIACQLANKCTGISTNSEDSNSRDVPDDEDDGQRRVKDSEEAPENNILCNLFTDDNGLELPRQSAKLMIGDFYSFHERRTSRPYKWAQHLAGIDFLPENRVQTIVQRIRARIKAQLVLA
;
A
#
# COMPACT_ATOMS: atom_id res chain seq x y z
N MET A 1 19.75 44.94 -33.57
CA MET A 1 19.58 46.17 -34.37
C MET A 1 20.29 47.26 -33.60
N GLU A 2 21.55 47.50 -33.96
CA GLU A 2 22.39 48.54 -33.39
C GLU A 2 21.77 49.89 -33.72
N VAL A 3 21.20 50.55 -32.72
CA VAL A 3 20.85 51.97 -32.84
C VAL A 3 22.10 52.72 -32.44
N THR A 4 22.85 53.10 -33.47
CA THR A 4 23.92 54.09 -33.43
C THR A 4 23.48 55.28 -32.59
N MET A 5 24.14 55.47 -31.44
CA MET A 5 24.07 56.68 -30.63
C MET A 5 24.58 57.83 -31.50
N ALA A 6 23.66 58.57 -32.12
CA ALA A 6 24.00 59.79 -32.81
C ALA A 6 24.41 60.81 -31.76
N GLU A 7 25.71 61.10 -31.70
CA GLU A 7 26.25 62.32 -31.11
C GLU A 7 25.48 63.50 -31.70
N HIS A 8 24.57 64.09 -30.92
CA HIS A 8 23.98 65.38 -31.21
C HIS A 8 24.46 66.35 -30.13
N GLY A 9 25.78 66.53 -30.13
CA GLY A 9 26.46 67.64 -29.49
C GLY A 9 26.82 68.69 -30.55
N GLU A 10 25.86 69.12 -31.37
CA GLU A 10 26.02 70.40 -32.08
C GLU A 10 25.61 71.49 -31.10
N THR A 11 26.59 71.92 -30.30
CA THR A 11 26.57 73.22 -29.64
C THR A 11 26.32 74.28 -30.72
N SER A 12 25.08 74.71 -30.85
CA SER A 12 24.75 75.89 -31.64
C SER A 12 25.56 77.06 -31.07
N PRO A 13 26.14 77.91 -31.94
CA PRO A 13 27.02 78.98 -31.52
C PRO A 13 26.25 79.87 -30.58
N GLU A 14 26.72 79.98 -29.33
CA GLU A 14 26.25 80.94 -28.34
C GLU A 14 26.42 82.34 -28.92
N HIS A 15 25.46 82.80 -29.72
CA HIS A 15 25.31 84.21 -30.00
C HIS A 15 24.61 84.83 -28.79
N LYS A 16 25.26 84.74 -27.62
CA LYS A 16 24.88 85.47 -26.42
C LYS A 16 25.06 86.94 -26.75
N LEU A 17 24.02 87.56 -27.31
CA LEU A 17 23.82 88.98 -27.12
C LEU A 17 23.88 89.19 -25.61
N ASP A 18 24.85 90.00 -25.17
CA ASP A 18 25.10 90.22 -23.77
C ASP A 18 23.84 90.85 -23.17
N THR A 19 22.99 90.02 -22.56
CA THR A 19 21.68 90.43 -22.04
C THR A 19 21.87 91.52 -21.00
N ALA A 20 22.96 91.44 -20.23
CA ALA A 20 23.40 92.50 -19.34
C ALA A 20 23.62 93.82 -20.09
N ALA A 21 24.29 93.81 -21.25
CA ALA A 21 24.49 95.01 -22.08
C ALA A 21 23.17 95.56 -22.66
N LEU A 22 22.21 94.70 -23.01
CA LEU A 22 20.87 95.13 -23.46
C LEU A 22 20.06 95.78 -22.32
N TYR A 23 20.10 95.19 -21.11
CA TYR A 23 19.48 95.77 -19.92
C TYR A 23 20.15 97.08 -19.48
N ASP A 24 21.47 97.17 -19.61
CA ASP A 24 22.23 98.39 -19.33
C ASP A 24 21.92 99.49 -20.34
N THR A 25 21.79 99.16 -21.62
CA THR A 25 21.38 100.11 -22.68
C THR A 25 19.96 100.61 -22.43
N LEU A 26 19.03 99.73 -22.03
CA LEU A 26 17.68 100.11 -21.64
C LEU A 26 17.72 101.08 -20.45
N ARG A 27 18.44 100.72 -19.38
CA ARG A 27 18.58 101.53 -18.15
C ARG A 27 19.21 102.91 -18.41
N GLN A 28 20.25 102.96 -19.25
CA GLN A 28 20.90 104.21 -19.65
C GLN A 28 19.97 105.09 -20.49
N SER A 29 19.22 104.49 -21.43
CA SER A 29 18.25 105.23 -22.26
C SER A 29 17.09 105.80 -21.43
N THR A 30 16.56 105.05 -20.45
CA THR A 30 15.50 105.55 -19.55
C THR A 30 15.99 106.66 -18.65
N ALA A 31 17.19 106.51 -18.06
CA ALA A 31 17.81 107.56 -17.25
C ALA A 31 18.07 108.84 -18.07
N SER A 32 18.54 108.68 -19.32
CA SER A 32 18.73 109.80 -20.24
C SER A 32 17.41 110.49 -20.61
N VAL A 33 16.32 109.74 -20.84
CA VAL A 33 14.98 110.33 -21.07
C VAL A 33 14.51 111.11 -19.85
N GLU A 34 14.64 110.56 -18.65
CA GLU A 34 14.29 111.25 -17.39
C GLU A 34 15.10 112.55 -17.21
N GLU A 35 16.39 112.51 -17.50
CA GLU A 35 17.26 113.70 -17.45
C GLU A 35 16.89 114.75 -18.50
N VAL A 36 16.58 114.36 -19.74
CA VAL A 36 16.19 115.31 -20.79
C VAL A 36 14.80 115.90 -20.52
N VAL A 37 13.86 115.12 -19.97
CA VAL A 37 12.53 115.60 -19.57
C VAL A 37 12.60 116.57 -18.39
N THR A 38 13.43 116.30 -17.38
CA THR A 38 13.65 117.24 -16.27
C THR A 38 14.27 118.55 -16.74
N LYS A 39 15.23 118.50 -17.68
CA LYS A 39 15.78 119.70 -18.35
C LYS A 39 14.73 120.47 -19.16
N MET A 40 13.87 119.78 -19.91
CA MET A 40 12.74 120.42 -20.62
C MET A 40 11.75 121.10 -19.66
N LEU A 41 11.45 120.46 -18.52
CA LEU A 41 10.57 121.04 -17.50
C LEU A 41 11.18 122.27 -16.82
N ALA A 42 12.50 122.30 -16.61
CA ALA A 42 13.22 123.46 -16.09
C ALA A 42 13.20 124.63 -17.09
N ILE A 43 13.52 124.39 -18.36
CA ILE A 43 13.49 125.42 -19.42
C ILE A 43 12.08 125.99 -19.63
N LYS A 44 11.04 125.16 -19.46
CA LYS A 44 9.63 125.60 -19.49
C LYS A 44 9.26 126.53 -18.33
N LYS A 45 9.91 126.39 -17.16
CA LYS A 45 9.70 127.27 -15.99
C LYS A 45 10.44 128.61 -16.11
N GLU A 46 11.54 128.66 -16.85
CA GLU A 46 12.44 129.83 -16.97
C GLU A 46 12.22 130.69 -18.23
N ALA A 47 11.21 130.39 -19.05
CA ALA A 47 10.81 131.16 -20.26
C ALA A 47 11.95 131.42 -21.28
N GLN A 48 12.73 130.39 -21.64
CA GLN A 48 13.86 130.47 -22.58
C GLN A 48 13.62 129.85 -23.97
N THR A 49 14.63 130.05 -24.85
CA THR A 49 14.69 130.03 -26.32
C THR A 49 14.14 128.78 -27.04
N LYS A 50 13.37 128.96 -28.12
CA LYS A 50 12.74 127.88 -28.95
C LYS A 50 13.73 126.90 -29.60
N SER A 51 15.00 127.24 -29.75
CA SER A 51 16.03 126.39 -30.39
C SER A 51 16.51 125.24 -29.50
N GLN A 52 16.81 125.52 -28.22
CA GLN A 52 17.24 124.51 -27.23
C GLN A 52 16.14 123.46 -26.98
N LEU A 53 14.88 123.88 -27.01
CA LEU A 53 13.74 122.98 -26.92
C LEU A 53 13.69 121.99 -28.10
N ARG A 54 14.01 122.43 -29.33
CA ARG A 54 14.04 121.55 -30.50
C ARG A 54 15.14 120.50 -30.38
N GLU A 55 16.34 120.88 -29.93
CA GLU A 55 17.45 119.94 -29.71
C GLU A 55 17.10 118.88 -28.66
N LEU A 56 16.51 119.28 -27.52
CA LEU A 56 16.06 118.34 -26.48
C LEU A 56 14.94 117.41 -26.96
N VAL A 57 14.00 117.92 -27.77
CA VAL A 57 12.97 117.07 -28.41
C VAL A 57 13.62 116.05 -29.36
N THR A 58 14.64 116.45 -30.12
CA THR A 58 15.37 115.54 -31.01
C THR A 58 16.15 114.47 -30.22
N GLN A 59 16.76 114.83 -29.09
CA GLN A 59 17.43 113.90 -28.18
C GLN A 59 16.45 112.88 -27.57
N ILE A 60 15.26 113.33 -27.13
CA ILE A 60 14.20 112.42 -26.64
C ILE A 60 13.75 111.46 -27.74
N LEU A 61 13.50 111.95 -28.95
CA LEU A 61 13.08 111.11 -30.07
C LEU A 61 14.13 110.03 -30.40
N LEU A 62 15.42 110.40 -30.36
CA LEU A 62 16.52 109.44 -30.53
C LEU A 62 16.55 108.40 -29.40
N ASN A 63 16.40 108.83 -28.14
CA ASN A 63 16.33 107.92 -27.00
C ASN A 63 15.10 106.98 -27.06
N PHE A 64 13.97 107.44 -27.61
CA PHE A 64 12.81 106.57 -27.82
C PHE A 64 13.05 105.53 -28.92
N VAL A 65 13.80 105.87 -29.96
CA VAL A 65 14.20 104.92 -31.00
C VAL A 65 15.15 103.87 -30.41
N THR A 66 16.15 104.27 -29.61
CA THR A 66 17.06 103.32 -28.94
C THR A 66 16.32 102.43 -27.95
N LEU A 67 15.37 102.96 -27.18
CA LEU A 67 14.53 102.18 -26.26
C LEU A 67 13.62 101.19 -27.00
N ARG A 68 13.00 101.59 -28.12
CA ARG A 68 12.23 100.68 -28.98
C ARG A 68 13.09 99.57 -29.57
N GLN A 69 14.32 99.90 -29.97
CA GLN A 69 15.26 98.93 -30.50
C GLN A 69 15.71 97.93 -29.42
N ALA A 70 16.09 98.41 -28.23
CA ALA A 70 16.46 97.56 -27.10
C ALA A 70 15.31 96.63 -26.66
N ASN A 71 14.08 97.15 -26.55
CA ASN A 71 12.90 96.35 -26.24
C ASN A 71 12.62 95.28 -27.30
N ARG A 72 12.77 95.62 -28.59
CA ARG A 72 12.62 94.63 -29.68
C ARG A 72 13.68 93.54 -29.58
N SER A 73 14.94 93.89 -29.30
CA SER A 73 16.01 92.90 -29.12
C SER A 73 15.76 91.97 -27.93
N ILE A 74 15.29 92.51 -26.80
CA ILE A 74 14.95 91.70 -25.61
C ILE A 74 13.81 90.72 -25.91
N LEU A 75 12.74 91.18 -26.57
CA LEU A 75 11.61 90.30 -26.92
C LEU A 75 12.03 89.19 -27.90
N LEU A 76 12.89 89.49 -28.87
CA LEU A 76 13.41 88.49 -29.79
C LEU A 76 14.30 87.45 -29.08
N GLU A 77 15.12 87.89 -28.11
CA GLU A 77 15.95 86.99 -27.31
C GLU A 77 15.08 86.12 -26.37
N GLU A 78 14.03 86.69 -25.78
CA GLU A 78 13.05 85.95 -24.96
C GLU A 78 12.37 84.85 -25.79
N ASP A 79 11.90 85.19 -27.00
CA ASP A 79 11.29 84.22 -27.91
C ASP A 79 12.30 83.16 -28.37
N SER A 80 13.57 83.55 -28.60
CA SER A 80 14.67 82.62 -28.92
C SER A 80 14.92 81.63 -27.78
N ALA A 81 15.05 82.11 -26.54
CA ALA A 81 15.27 81.28 -25.36
C ALA A 81 14.07 80.35 -25.07
N LYS A 82 12.83 80.81 -25.28
CA LYS A 82 11.63 79.96 -25.22
C LYS A 82 11.67 78.86 -26.28
N ALA A 83 12.04 79.19 -27.52
CA ALA A 83 12.12 78.22 -28.60
C ALA A 83 13.24 77.19 -28.37
N GLU A 84 14.36 77.58 -27.78
CA GLU A 84 15.45 76.67 -27.40
C GLU A 84 15.06 75.73 -26.25
N THR A 85 14.43 76.28 -25.20
CA THR A 85 13.96 75.48 -24.06
C THR A 85 12.86 74.50 -24.45
N GLU A 86 11.90 74.89 -25.29
CA GLU A 86 10.88 73.97 -25.81
C GLU A 86 11.48 72.89 -26.73
N ARG A 87 12.49 73.22 -27.55
CA ARG A 87 13.23 72.20 -28.33
C ARG A 87 13.93 71.19 -27.43
N ALA A 88 14.63 71.64 -26.39
CA ALA A 88 15.32 70.76 -25.44
C ALA A 88 14.31 69.89 -24.66
N LYS A 89 13.20 70.49 -24.22
CA LYS A 89 12.11 69.80 -23.52
C LYS A 89 11.47 68.70 -24.38
N ALA A 90 11.21 68.95 -25.66
CA ALA A 90 10.64 67.96 -26.56
C ALA A 90 11.50 66.68 -26.66
N SER A 91 12.83 66.81 -26.68
CA SER A 91 13.75 65.67 -26.65
C SER A 91 13.64 64.86 -25.35
N VAL A 92 13.52 65.55 -24.20
CA VAL A 92 13.34 64.90 -22.89
C VAL A 92 11.99 64.21 -22.77
N GLU A 93 10.91 64.84 -23.25
CA GLU A 93 9.57 64.25 -23.27
C GLU A 93 9.55 62.97 -24.12
N PHE A 94 10.18 63.01 -25.30
CA PHE A 94 10.32 61.85 -26.16
C PHE A 94 11.08 60.70 -25.48
N ALA A 95 12.23 60.98 -24.86
CA ALA A 95 12.99 59.98 -24.11
C ALA A 95 12.19 59.41 -22.92
N THR A 96 11.41 60.24 -22.24
CA THR A 96 10.55 59.82 -21.11
C THR A 96 9.44 58.87 -21.57
N LEU A 97 8.82 59.15 -22.73
CA LEU A 97 7.82 58.26 -23.32
C LEU A 97 8.43 56.90 -23.71
N GLN A 98 9.63 56.90 -24.30
CA GLN A 98 10.35 55.66 -24.60
C GLN A 98 10.64 54.85 -23.35
N LEU A 99 11.12 55.51 -22.29
CA LEU A 99 11.37 54.86 -21.00
C LEU A 99 10.08 54.25 -20.43
N GLN A 100 8.96 54.97 -20.48
CA GLN A 100 7.67 54.47 -19.99
C GLN A 100 7.19 53.24 -20.79
N SER A 101 7.39 53.24 -22.10
CA SER A 101 7.10 52.08 -22.96
C SER A 101 7.93 50.86 -22.57
N LEU A 102 9.25 51.02 -22.39
CA LEU A 102 10.15 49.94 -21.96
C LEU A 102 9.85 49.45 -20.55
N LEU A 103 9.48 50.35 -19.63
CA LEU A 103 9.06 49.96 -18.28
C LEU A 103 7.79 49.13 -18.30
N TYR A 104 6.83 49.46 -19.17
CA TYR A 104 5.64 48.66 -19.36
C TYR A 104 5.97 47.26 -19.87
N GLU A 105 6.84 47.16 -20.89
CA GLU A 105 7.29 45.87 -21.43
C GLU A 105 8.01 45.04 -20.37
N LYS A 106 8.97 45.63 -19.64
CA LYS A 106 9.66 44.97 -18.53
C LYS A 106 8.66 44.43 -17.51
N ASN A 107 7.70 45.24 -17.08
CA ASN A 107 6.71 44.85 -16.09
C ASN A 107 5.79 43.73 -16.61
N HIS A 108 5.43 43.76 -17.89
CA HIS A 108 4.70 42.67 -18.54
C HIS A 108 5.51 41.37 -18.51
N GLN A 109 6.79 41.40 -18.91
CA GLN A 109 7.66 40.23 -18.86
C GLN A 109 7.85 39.70 -17.44
N ILE A 110 8.02 40.57 -16.44
CA ILE A 110 8.10 40.16 -15.03
C ILE A 110 6.81 39.46 -14.59
N LYS A 111 5.64 39.97 -14.98
CA LYS A 111 4.36 39.32 -14.70
C LYS A 111 4.25 37.96 -15.38
N ALA A 112 4.68 37.84 -16.63
CA ALA A 112 4.71 36.56 -17.35
C ALA A 112 5.67 35.55 -16.68
N ILE A 113 6.88 35.97 -16.32
CA ILE A 113 7.85 35.14 -15.60
C ILE A 113 7.28 34.69 -14.26
N LYS A 114 6.65 35.60 -13.51
CA LYS A 114 6.02 35.26 -12.23
C LYS A 114 4.88 34.25 -12.43
N ALA A 115 4.03 34.46 -13.44
CA ALA A 115 2.98 33.49 -13.77
C ALA A 115 3.55 32.11 -14.13
N CYS A 116 4.67 32.04 -14.85
CA CYS A 116 5.36 30.77 -15.12
C CYS A 116 5.99 30.13 -13.89
N LYS A 117 6.54 30.92 -12.95
CA LYS A 117 7.15 30.41 -11.70
C LYS A 117 6.10 29.95 -10.69
N ASP A 118 4.96 30.64 -10.63
CA ASP A 118 3.84 30.33 -9.75
C ASP A 118 2.99 29.15 -10.29
N LEU A 119 3.41 28.52 -11.39
CA LEU A 119 2.80 27.27 -11.87
C LEU A 119 3.04 26.17 -10.83
N ASN A 120 2.02 25.94 -10.01
CA ASN A 120 2.00 24.86 -9.05
C ASN A 120 1.88 23.51 -9.77
N THR A 121 3.03 22.92 -10.07
CA THR A 121 3.10 21.49 -10.44
C THR A 121 3.10 20.65 -9.18
N LYS A 122 2.75 19.36 -9.30
CA LYS A 122 2.83 18.41 -8.17
C LYS A 122 4.27 18.13 -7.72
N TYR A 123 5.26 18.56 -8.49
CA TYR A 123 6.68 18.50 -8.17
C TYR A 123 7.07 19.74 -7.33
N PRO A 124 7.91 19.63 -6.28
CA PRO A 124 8.76 18.51 -5.89
C PRO A 124 8.16 17.52 -4.86
N ASP A 125 6.89 17.67 -4.49
CA ASP A 125 6.24 16.90 -3.41
C ASP A 125 5.90 15.45 -3.80
N ILE A 126 6.61 14.89 -4.77
CA ILE A 126 6.42 13.53 -5.26
C ILE A 126 7.36 12.60 -4.50
N GLU A 127 6.80 11.76 -3.64
CA GLU A 127 7.51 10.65 -3.03
C GLU A 127 7.93 9.67 -4.13
N LEU A 128 9.24 9.54 -4.32
CA LEU A 128 9.85 8.64 -5.31
C LEU A 128 10.51 7.47 -4.62
N VAL A 129 10.46 6.28 -5.24
CA VAL A 129 11.20 5.08 -4.80
C VAL A 129 12.67 5.43 -4.53
N PRO A 130 13.23 5.10 -3.35
CA PRO A 130 14.62 5.40 -3.00
C PRO A 130 15.62 4.97 -4.08
N GLN A 131 16.74 5.67 -4.17
CA GLN A 131 17.72 5.41 -5.23
C GLN A 131 18.30 3.99 -5.12
N GLU A 132 18.49 3.54 -3.88
CA GLU A 132 19.04 2.23 -3.54
C GLU A 132 18.15 1.10 -4.09
N GLU A 133 16.84 1.22 -3.90
CA GLU A 133 15.87 0.25 -4.40
C GLU A 133 15.77 0.29 -5.93
N PHE A 134 15.82 1.48 -6.53
CA PHE A 134 15.87 1.64 -7.98
C PHE A 134 17.11 0.94 -8.59
N PHE A 135 18.30 1.14 -8.03
CA PHE A 135 19.51 0.51 -8.57
C PHE A 135 19.53 -1.01 -8.36
N ARG A 136 18.91 -1.52 -7.30
CA ARG A 136 18.78 -2.97 -7.07
C ARG A 136 17.78 -3.63 -8.02
N ASP A 137 16.56 -3.09 -8.08
CA ASP A 137 15.41 -3.79 -8.63
C ASP A 137 15.03 -3.34 -10.05
N ALA A 138 15.53 -2.19 -10.53
CA ALA A 138 15.15 -1.69 -11.85
C ALA A 138 15.76 -2.53 -13.00
N PRO A 139 14.97 -2.86 -14.03
CA PRO A 139 15.46 -3.49 -15.26
C PRO A 139 16.52 -2.64 -15.96
N VAL A 140 17.44 -3.31 -16.64
CA VAL A 140 18.59 -2.69 -17.33
C VAL A 140 18.12 -1.73 -18.43
N GLU A 141 17.03 -2.06 -19.12
CA GLU A 141 16.44 -1.23 -20.18
C GLU A 141 15.98 0.14 -19.67
N ILE A 142 15.54 0.23 -18.41
CA ILE A 142 15.12 1.49 -17.78
C ILE A 142 16.35 2.25 -17.26
N LYS A 143 17.34 1.53 -16.70
CA LYS A 143 18.59 2.11 -16.18
C LYS A 143 19.42 2.79 -17.28
N ASP A 144 19.45 2.21 -18.48
CA ASP A 144 20.29 2.70 -19.58
C ASP A 144 19.60 3.79 -20.44
N SER A 145 18.30 4.01 -20.25
CA SER A 145 17.52 4.98 -21.04
C SER A 145 17.97 6.42 -20.80
N VAL A 146 18.37 7.18 -21.82
CA VAL A 146 18.72 8.60 -21.66
C VAL A 146 17.50 9.45 -22.03
N ILE A 147 16.83 10.04 -21.03
CA ILE A 147 15.57 10.76 -21.21
C ILE A 147 15.75 12.29 -21.23
N SER A 148 16.68 12.83 -20.43
CA SER A 148 16.99 14.26 -20.36
C SER A 148 18.48 14.54 -20.51
N LYS A 149 18.83 15.76 -20.94
CA LYS A 149 20.22 16.24 -21.04
C LYS A 149 20.83 16.46 -19.65
N ASP A 150 20.01 16.82 -18.67
CA ASP A 150 20.45 17.04 -17.29
C ASP A 150 20.49 15.72 -16.53
N SER A 151 21.64 15.43 -15.88
CA SER A 151 21.88 14.16 -15.18
C SER A 151 20.85 13.90 -14.07
N GLU A 152 20.56 14.91 -13.24
CA GLU A 152 19.63 14.79 -12.11
C GLU A 152 18.18 14.58 -12.57
N GLN A 153 17.73 15.37 -13.56
CA GLN A 153 16.40 15.22 -14.13
C GLN A 153 16.24 13.87 -14.84
N ASN A 154 17.29 13.41 -15.53
CA ASN A 154 17.29 12.11 -16.18
C ASN A 154 17.16 10.97 -15.17
N LEU A 155 17.91 11.02 -14.06
CA LEU A 155 17.78 10.05 -12.96
C LEU A 155 16.36 10.06 -12.35
N MET A 156 15.77 11.24 -12.16
CA MET A 156 14.39 11.36 -11.68
C MET A 156 13.38 10.72 -12.65
N LEU A 157 13.51 10.99 -13.96
CA LEU A 157 12.63 10.43 -14.98
C LEU A 157 12.78 8.90 -15.10
N LYS A 158 14.00 8.38 -14.95
CA LYS A 158 14.26 6.94 -14.85
C LYS A 158 13.54 6.30 -13.67
N ARG A 159 13.62 6.92 -12.49
CA ARG A 159 12.90 6.47 -11.28
C ARG A 159 11.39 6.47 -11.47
N LEU A 160 10.83 7.53 -12.07
CA LEU A 160 9.40 7.60 -12.41
C LEU A 160 8.98 6.50 -13.38
N ASN A 161 9.78 6.24 -14.42
CA ASN A 161 9.50 5.16 -15.37
C ASN A 161 9.53 3.78 -14.71
N PHE A 162 10.46 3.58 -13.78
CA PHE A 162 10.52 2.35 -12.98
C PHE A 162 9.28 2.18 -12.10
N GLU A 163 8.80 3.24 -11.43
CA GLU A 163 7.54 3.16 -10.69
C GLU A 163 6.34 2.83 -11.57
N ILE A 164 6.26 3.44 -12.76
CA ILE A 164 5.20 3.13 -13.72
C ILE A 164 5.27 1.66 -14.13
N TYR A 165 6.47 1.13 -14.37
CA TYR A 165 6.68 -0.28 -14.67
C TYR A 165 6.20 -1.18 -13.52
N GLN A 166 6.62 -0.89 -12.28
CA GLN A 166 6.18 -1.62 -11.10
C GLN A 166 4.65 -1.60 -10.93
N ARG A 167 4.03 -0.41 -11.05
CA ARG A 167 2.57 -0.27 -10.93
C ARG A 167 1.83 -1.05 -12.01
N LYS A 168 2.37 -1.13 -13.24
CA LYS A 168 1.80 -1.94 -14.33
C LYS A 168 1.88 -3.44 -14.02
N GLU A 169 3.02 -3.93 -13.54
CA GLU A 169 3.17 -5.34 -13.16
C GLU A 169 2.27 -5.71 -11.98
N LEU A 170 2.22 -4.88 -10.94
CA LEU A 170 1.29 -5.06 -9.82
C LEU A 170 -0.17 -5.09 -10.28
N CYS A 171 -0.57 -4.24 -11.23
CA CYS A 171 -1.90 -4.28 -11.81
C CYS A 171 -2.18 -5.59 -12.57
N LYS A 172 -1.20 -6.15 -13.30
CA LYS A 172 -1.33 -7.46 -13.96
C LYS A 172 -1.51 -8.57 -12.92
N HIS A 173 -0.70 -8.58 -11.87
CA HIS A 173 -0.82 -9.55 -10.78
C HIS A 173 -2.18 -9.45 -10.08
N ARG A 174 -2.61 -8.22 -9.73
CA ARG A 174 -3.93 -7.97 -9.13
C ARG A 174 -5.06 -8.54 -9.98
N LYS A 175 -5.05 -8.32 -11.30
CA LYS A 175 -6.05 -8.87 -12.22
C LYS A 175 -6.07 -10.40 -12.21
N LYS A 176 -4.90 -11.06 -12.25
CA LYS A 176 -4.78 -12.52 -12.17
C LYS A 176 -5.35 -13.06 -10.85
N LEU A 177 -5.00 -12.45 -9.72
CA LEU A 177 -5.54 -12.84 -8.41
C LEU A 177 -7.06 -12.63 -8.34
N GLU A 178 -7.58 -11.54 -8.89
CA GLU A 178 -9.01 -11.24 -8.89
C GLU A 178 -9.80 -12.27 -9.71
N GLN A 179 -9.28 -12.70 -10.87
CA GLN A 179 -9.85 -13.79 -11.66
C GLN A 179 -9.86 -15.11 -10.88
N ARG A 180 -8.74 -15.47 -10.24
CA ARG A 180 -8.65 -16.69 -9.42
C ARG A 180 -9.64 -16.66 -8.25
N LYS A 181 -9.78 -15.51 -7.60
CA LYS A 181 -10.77 -15.30 -6.53
C LYS A 181 -12.19 -15.54 -7.03
N LYS A 182 -12.57 -14.95 -8.18
CA LYS A 182 -13.90 -15.14 -8.79
C LYS A 182 -14.18 -16.61 -9.13
N ALA A 183 -13.24 -17.29 -9.78
CA ALA A 183 -13.37 -18.72 -10.12
C ALA A 183 -13.53 -19.61 -8.87
N LEU A 184 -12.77 -19.33 -7.81
CA LEU A 184 -12.92 -20.04 -6.52
C LEU A 184 -14.27 -19.74 -5.86
N GLN A 185 -14.73 -18.49 -5.89
CA GLN A 185 -16.04 -18.12 -5.35
C GLN A 185 -17.19 -18.84 -6.07
N GLU A 186 -17.12 -18.95 -7.40
CA GLU A 186 -18.09 -19.73 -8.19
C GLU A 186 -18.06 -21.22 -7.84
N THR A 187 -16.87 -21.80 -7.69
CA THR A 187 -16.69 -23.20 -7.28
C THR A 187 -17.30 -23.44 -5.89
N VAL A 188 -17.05 -22.53 -4.95
CA VAL A 188 -17.63 -22.60 -3.60
C VAL A 188 -19.15 -22.46 -3.65
N ALA A 189 -19.68 -21.53 -4.45
CA ALA A 189 -21.12 -21.36 -4.61
C ALA A 189 -21.77 -22.62 -5.21
N HIS A 190 -21.15 -23.23 -6.21
CA HIS A 190 -21.61 -24.49 -6.80
C HIS A 190 -21.62 -25.63 -5.77
N ARG A 191 -20.52 -25.81 -5.02
CA ARG A 191 -20.43 -26.81 -3.95
C ARG A 191 -21.48 -26.57 -2.86
N LYS A 192 -21.70 -25.32 -2.45
CA LYS A 192 -22.75 -24.97 -1.48
C LYS A 192 -24.14 -25.32 -1.99
N LYS A 193 -24.46 -25.02 -3.26
CA LYS A 193 -25.73 -25.42 -3.90
C LYS A 193 -25.92 -26.93 -3.89
N PHE A 194 -24.88 -27.69 -4.28
CA PHE A 194 -24.90 -29.15 -4.22
C PHE A 194 -25.11 -29.69 -2.79
N LEU A 195 -24.38 -29.16 -1.80
CA LEU A 195 -24.55 -29.56 -0.41
C LEU A 195 -25.94 -29.20 0.12
N SER A 196 -26.54 -28.10 -0.30
CA SER A 196 -27.89 -27.70 0.09
C SER A 196 -28.99 -28.55 -0.55
N SER A 197 -28.74 -29.15 -1.73
CA SER A 197 -29.68 -30.08 -2.38
C SER A 197 -29.53 -31.52 -1.89
N LEU A 198 -28.39 -31.87 -1.27
CA LEU A 198 -28.14 -33.21 -0.76
C LEU A 198 -29.21 -33.71 0.24
N PRO A 199 -29.69 -32.91 1.22
CA PRO A 199 -30.73 -33.35 2.15
C PRO A 199 -32.06 -33.72 1.47
N SER A 200 -32.47 -33.02 0.41
CA SER A 200 -33.71 -33.36 -0.30
C SER A 200 -33.54 -34.65 -1.11
N HIS A 201 -32.42 -34.83 -1.81
CA HIS A 201 -32.09 -36.08 -2.49
C HIS A 201 -32.04 -37.27 -1.52
N LEU A 202 -31.41 -37.11 -0.36
CA LEU A 202 -31.34 -38.15 0.66
C LEU A 202 -32.71 -38.48 1.27
N LYS A 203 -33.59 -37.49 1.47
CA LYS A 203 -34.98 -37.73 1.90
C LYS A 203 -35.76 -38.53 0.87
N SER A 204 -35.62 -38.20 -0.42
CA SER A 204 -36.26 -38.94 -1.51
C SER A 204 -35.74 -40.38 -1.59
N LEU A 205 -34.44 -40.57 -1.49
CA LEU A 205 -33.82 -41.90 -1.46
C LEU A 205 -34.31 -42.72 -0.25
N LYS A 206 -34.32 -42.14 0.96
CA LYS A 206 -34.85 -42.78 2.17
C LYS A 206 -36.30 -43.25 1.99
N LYS A 207 -37.14 -42.43 1.33
CA LYS A 207 -38.53 -42.79 1.03
C LYS A 207 -38.62 -43.94 0.02
N ALA A 208 -37.79 -43.91 -1.02
CA ALA A 208 -37.75 -44.97 -2.04
C ALA A 208 -37.21 -46.31 -1.50
N SER A 209 -36.27 -46.29 -0.56
CA SER A 209 -35.69 -47.50 0.04
C SER A 209 -36.57 -48.11 1.14
N LEU A 210 -37.57 -47.38 1.64
CA LEU A 210 -38.43 -47.80 2.75
C LEU A 210 -39.20 -49.12 2.52
N PRO A 211 -39.85 -49.38 1.37
CA PRO A 211 -40.56 -50.65 1.14
C PRO A 211 -39.61 -51.86 1.13
N VAL A 212 -38.41 -51.72 0.56
CA VAL A 212 -37.39 -52.79 0.57
C VAL A 212 -36.88 -53.02 2.00
N GLN A 213 -36.66 -51.96 2.78
CA GLN A 213 -36.27 -52.08 4.19
C GLN A 213 -37.35 -52.80 5.03
N GLN A 214 -38.63 -52.56 4.74
CA GLN A 214 -39.74 -53.23 5.42
C GLN A 214 -39.80 -54.72 5.07
N GLN A 215 -39.56 -55.09 3.81
CA GLN A 215 -39.52 -56.49 3.38
C GLN A 215 -38.31 -57.25 3.94
N LEU A 216 -37.17 -56.58 4.06
CA LEU A 216 -35.93 -57.18 4.58
C LEU A 216 -35.80 -57.09 6.12
N GLY A 217 -36.79 -56.52 6.83
CA GLY A 217 -36.79 -56.43 8.29
C GLY A 217 -35.70 -55.53 8.90
N VAL A 218 -34.98 -54.74 8.10
CA VAL A 218 -33.80 -54.01 8.56
C VAL A 218 -34.19 -52.66 9.16
N SER A 219 -34.38 -52.62 10.49
CA SER A 219 -34.71 -51.40 11.24
C SER A 219 -33.46 -50.60 11.60
N HIS A 220 -33.16 -49.53 10.85
CA HIS A 220 -31.90 -48.77 10.96
C HIS A 220 -31.91 -47.58 11.94
N MET A 221 -33.06 -47.12 12.44
CA MET A 221 -33.12 -45.82 13.14
C MET A 221 -32.60 -45.85 14.59
N LYS A 222 -32.69 -46.98 15.30
CA LYS A 222 -32.08 -47.14 16.64
C LYS A 222 -30.56 -47.41 16.57
N LYS A 223 -30.09 -47.95 15.43
CA LYS A 223 -28.68 -48.27 15.17
C LYS A 223 -27.81 -47.04 14.87
N LEU A 224 -28.42 -45.94 14.40
CA LEU A 224 -27.67 -44.73 14.03
C LEU A 224 -26.86 -44.13 15.19
N LYS A 225 -27.44 -44.06 16.41
CA LYS A 225 -26.73 -43.53 17.57
C LYS A 225 -25.52 -44.39 17.95
N GLN A 226 -25.67 -45.71 17.86
CA GLN A 226 -24.57 -46.64 18.13
C GLN A 226 -23.51 -46.60 17.03
N GLN A 227 -23.91 -46.38 15.77
CA GLN A 227 -23.00 -46.16 14.65
C GLN A 227 -22.22 -44.85 14.78
N GLN A 228 -22.85 -43.76 15.23
CA GLN A 228 -22.17 -42.49 15.51
C GLN A 228 -21.11 -42.64 16.61
N LEU A 229 -21.36 -43.46 17.63
CA LEU A 229 -20.36 -43.79 18.64
C LEU A 229 -19.27 -44.72 18.09
N ALA A 230 -19.63 -45.64 17.20
CA ALA A 230 -18.68 -46.53 16.54
C ALA A 230 -17.73 -45.77 15.58
N GLU A 231 -18.18 -44.68 14.94
CA GLU A 231 -17.33 -43.82 14.11
C GLU A 231 -16.18 -43.16 14.90
N LEU A 232 -16.32 -43.02 16.22
CA LEU A 232 -15.29 -42.50 17.11
C LEU A 232 -14.28 -43.56 17.57
N LEU A 233 -14.51 -44.84 17.25
CA LEU A 233 -13.61 -45.91 17.64
C LEU A 233 -12.32 -45.90 16.81
N PRO A 234 -11.16 -46.20 17.43
CA PRO A 234 -9.94 -46.51 16.70
C PRO A 234 -10.16 -47.62 15.67
N PRO A 235 -9.47 -47.60 14.51
CA PRO A 235 -9.72 -48.54 13.42
C PRO A 235 -9.73 -50.03 13.83
N PRO A 236 -8.79 -50.53 14.68
CA PRO A 236 -8.82 -51.92 15.11
C PRO A 236 -10.06 -52.27 15.95
N LEU A 237 -10.53 -51.35 16.81
CA LEU A 237 -11.70 -51.55 17.64
C LEU A 237 -13.01 -51.45 16.83
N TYR A 238 -13.04 -50.57 15.83
CA TYR A 238 -14.16 -50.48 14.89
C TYR A 238 -14.35 -51.80 14.12
N VAL A 239 -13.26 -52.43 13.69
CA VAL A 239 -13.30 -53.72 13.00
C VAL A 239 -13.90 -54.79 13.90
N ILE A 240 -13.42 -54.94 15.15
CA ILE A 240 -14.00 -55.90 16.13
C ILE A 240 -15.51 -55.64 16.30
N TYR A 241 -15.87 -54.38 16.56
CA TYR A 241 -17.25 -53.99 16.78
C TYR A 241 -18.14 -54.35 15.58
N SER A 242 -17.69 -54.05 14.36
CA SER A 242 -18.42 -54.37 13.14
C SER A 242 -18.58 -55.88 12.92
N GLN A 243 -17.54 -56.67 13.19
CA GLN A 243 -17.55 -58.12 13.02
C GLN A 243 -18.46 -58.80 14.06
N LEU A 244 -18.39 -58.39 15.32
CA LEU A 244 -19.27 -58.94 16.36
C LEU A 244 -20.72 -58.48 16.17
N LEU A 245 -20.94 -57.25 15.71
CA LEU A 245 -22.28 -56.75 15.38
C LEU A 245 -22.88 -57.55 14.21
N THR A 246 -22.11 -57.81 13.15
CA THR A 246 -22.60 -58.65 12.04
C THR A 246 -22.86 -60.08 12.51
N LEU A 247 -22.03 -60.66 13.38
CA LEU A 247 -22.27 -61.99 13.94
C LEU A 247 -23.56 -62.04 14.78
N LYS A 248 -23.79 -61.03 15.64
CA LYS A 248 -25.02 -60.87 16.43
C LYS A 248 -26.25 -60.82 15.54
N GLU A 249 -26.19 -60.00 14.48
CA GLU A 249 -27.33 -59.75 13.61
C GLU A 249 -27.64 -60.91 12.65
N THR A 250 -26.62 -61.63 12.17
CA THR A 250 -26.80 -62.69 11.17
C THR A 250 -27.13 -64.05 11.77
N PHE A 251 -26.57 -64.37 12.94
CA PHE A 251 -26.75 -65.69 13.58
C PHE A 251 -27.66 -65.66 14.82
N GLY A 252 -28.14 -64.47 15.23
CA GLY A 252 -28.98 -64.33 16.42
C GLY A 252 -28.28 -64.77 17.70
N GLU A 253 -26.94 -64.70 17.74
CA GLU A 253 -26.18 -65.07 18.93
C GLU A 253 -26.47 -64.07 20.07
N ASN A 254 -26.66 -64.58 21.29
CA ASN A 254 -26.87 -63.79 22.51
C ASN A 254 -25.56 -63.11 22.95
N ILE A 255 -25.07 -62.19 22.14
CA ILE A 255 -23.90 -61.37 22.42
C ILE A 255 -24.38 -59.95 22.61
N ASP A 256 -24.18 -59.40 23.81
CA ASP A 256 -24.42 -57.99 24.06
C ASP A 256 -23.13 -57.18 23.89
N LEU A 257 -23.25 -56.08 23.15
CA LEU A 257 -22.14 -55.23 22.76
C LEU A 257 -22.42 -53.83 23.30
N GLU A 258 -21.58 -53.38 24.23
CA GLU A 258 -21.63 -52.06 24.83
C GLU A 258 -20.31 -51.32 24.59
N LEU A 259 -20.39 -50.05 24.21
CA LEU A 259 -19.23 -49.19 24.02
C LEU A 259 -19.04 -48.34 25.27
N ILE A 260 -17.99 -48.62 26.02
CA ILE A 260 -17.67 -47.92 27.28
C ILE A 260 -16.46 -47.02 27.05
N GLY A 261 -16.59 -45.73 27.33
CA GLY A 261 -15.49 -44.76 27.21
C GLY A 261 -15.95 -43.32 27.33
N ASN A 262 -14.98 -42.40 27.33
CA ASN A 262 -15.26 -40.96 27.30
C ASN A 262 -15.45 -40.48 25.86
N VAL A 263 -16.66 -40.02 25.53
CA VAL A 263 -17.03 -39.58 24.19
C VAL A 263 -16.32 -38.27 23.80
N LYS A 264 -16.02 -37.39 24.76
CA LYS A 264 -15.39 -36.09 24.49
C LYS A 264 -13.95 -36.27 24.00
N ASP A 265 -13.17 -37.04 24.74
CA ASP A 265 -11.77 -37.31 24.40
C ASP A 265 -11.65 -38.01 23.03
N ALA A 266 -12.57 -38.93 22.73
CA ALA A 266 -12.62 -39.62 21.44
C ALA A 266 -12.93 -38.68 20.27
N GLN A 267 -13.83 -37.70 20.46
CA GLN A 267 -14.13 -36.67 19.46
C GLN A 267 -12.93 -35.76 19.21
N ASP A 268 -12.21 -35.35 20.26
CA ASP A 268 -11.04 -34.49 20.14
C ASP A 268 -9.92 -35.18 19.35
N ILE A 269 -9.67 -36.46 19.63
CA ILE A 269 -8.69 -37.28 18.90
C ILE A 269 -9.09 -37.40 17.41
N ALA A 270 -10.37 -37.67 17.12
CA ALA A 270 -10.87 -37.75 15.76
C ALA A 270 -10.71 -36.41 15.01
N CYS A 271 -10.98 -35.28 15.67
CA CYS A 271 -10.80 -33.95 15.09
C CYS A 271 -9.32 -33.65 14.77
N GLN A 272 -8.40 -33.99 15.68
CA GLN A 272 -6.97 -33.80 15.46
C GLN A 272 -6.43 -34.63 14.29
N LEU A 273 -6.88 -35.88 14.15
CA LEU A 273 -6.50 -36.75 13.04
C LEU A 273 -7.02 -36.22 11.69
N ALA A 274 -8.25 -35.70 11.65
CA ALA A 274 -8.81 -35.09 10.44
C ALA A 274 -8.00 -33.86 9.98
N ASN A 275 -7.54 -33.04 10.93
CA ASN A 275 -6.74 -31.85 10.63
C ASN A 275 -5.33 -32.21 10.11
N LYS A 276 -4.70 -33.26 10.66
CA LYS A 276 -3.40 -33.78 10.16
C LYS A 276 -3.49 -34.36 8.75
N CYS A 277 -4.56 -35.08 8.42
CA CYS A 277 -4.74 -35.70 7.09
C CYS A 277 -5.15 -34.69 5.99
N THR A 278 -5.67 -33.51 6.35
CA THR A 278 -6.14 -32.51 5.37
C THR A 278 -5.00 -31.68 4.76
N GLY A 279 -3.74 -31.96 5.10
CA GLY A 279 -2.59 -31.37 4.40
C GLY A 279 -2.57 -29.84 4.42
N ILE A 280 -3.06 -29.21 5.50
CA ILE A 280 -2.77 -27.80 5.76
C ILE A 280 -1.37 -27.77 6.36
N SER A 281 -0.39 -27.82 5.46
CA SER A 281 0.95 -27.34 5.73
C SER A 281 0.85 -25.86 6.03
N THR A 282 0.67 -25.51 7.31
CA THR A 282 1.05 -24.20 7.80
C THR A 282 2.57 -24.20 7.86
N ASN A 283 3.19 -23.74 6.77
CA ASN A 283 4.53 -23.18 6.82
C ASN A 283 4.51 -22.04 7.84
N SER A 284 4.97 -22.32 9.06
CA SER A 284 5.55 -21.34 9.96
C SER A 284 6.96 -21.80 10.20
N GLU A 285 7.89 -20.93 9.85
CA GLU A 285 9.32 -21.16 9.87
C GLU A 285 9.80 -21.64 11.24
N ASP A 286 10.65 -22.66 11.19
CA ASP A 286 11.55 -23.08 12.25
C ASP A 286 12.32 -21.86 12.78
N SER A 287 12.09 -21.54 14.04
CA SER A 287 13.01 -20.78 14.86
C SER A 287 13.17 -21.54 16.16
N ASN A 288 14.36 -22.12 16.32
CA ASN A 288 14.82 -22.81 17.51
C ASN A 288 14.55 -21.98 18.78
N SER A 289 13.66 -22.48 19.62
CA SER A 289 13.90 -22.56 21.06
C SER A 289 13.39 -23.92 21.52
N ARG A 290 14.35 -24.82 21.76
CA ARG A 290 14.11 -26.03 22.56
C ARG A 290 13.80 -25.55 23.98
N ASP A 291 12.53 -25.32 24.27
CA ASP A 291 12.07 -25.44 25.64
C ASP A 291 11.92 -26.93 25.89
N VAL A 292 12.97 -27.48 26.48
CA VAL A 292 12.97 -28.73 27.21
C VAL A 292 11.93 -28.57 28.32
N PRO A 293 10.79 -29.27 28.29
CA PRO A 293 10.09 -29.55 29.52
C PRO A 293 11.02 -30.48 30.29
N ASP A 294 11.38 -30.03 31.47
CA ASP A 294 12.13 -30.78 32.49
C ASP A 294 11.41 -32.11 32.74
N ASP A 295 11.79 -33.16 31.98
CA ASP A 295 11.38 -34.55 32.20
C ASP A 295 12.22 -35.11 33.36
N GLU A 296 12.05 -34.54 34.54
CA GLU A 296 12.18 -35.31 35.77
C GLU A 296 10.77 -35.58 36.30
N ASP A 297 10.41 -36.87 36.29
CA ASP A 297 9.27 -37.48 36.99
C ASP A 297 7.89 -37.41 36.32
N ASP A 298 7.63 -38.31 35.35
CA ASP A 298 6.32 -39.00 35.29
C ASP A 298 6.53 -40.44 34.79
N GLY A 299 7.18 -41.22 35.64
CA GLY A 299 7.23 -42.67 35.48
C GLY A 299 5.81 -43.23 35.50
N GLN A 300 5.42 -43.91 34.42
CA GLN A 300 4.30 -44.86 34.40
C GLN A 300 3.01 -44.32 35.04
N ARG A 301 2.11 -43.73 34.23
CA ARG A 301 0.68 -43.76 34.60
C ARG A 301 0.20 -45.22 34.62
N ARG A 302 0.50 -45.87 35.74
CA ARG A 302 -0.06 -47.13 36.16
C ARG A 302 -1.55 -46.90 36.29
N VAL A 303 -2.31 -47.53 35.38
CA VAL A 303 -3.61 -48.04 35.78
C VAL A 303 -3.35 -48.81 37.08
N LYS A 304 -4.02 -48.40 38.15
CA LYS A 304 -3.94 -49.04 39.45
C LYS A 304 -4.54 -50.44 39.28
N ASP A 305 -3.72 -51.39 38.85
CA ASP A 305 -4.07 -52.80 38.78
C ASP A 305 -4.39 -53.23 40.21
N SER A 306 -5.67 -53.45 40.49
CA SER A 306 -6.11 -54.13 41.70
C SER A 306 -5.44 -55.50 41.72
N GLU A 307 -4.54 -55.74 42.68
CA GLU A 307 -3.99 -57.07 42.95
C GLU A 307 -5.10 -57.94 43.57
N GLU A 308 -5.96 -58.51 42.71
CA GLU A 308 -6.82 -59.63 43.07
C GLU A 308 -6.15 -60.95 42.66
N ALA A 309 -6.43 -62.01 43.44
CA ALA A 309 -5.78 -63.32 43.45
C ALA A 309 -5.70 -64.02 42.06
N PRO A 310 -4.78 -64.99 41.87
CA PRO A 310 -4.49 -65.58 40.57
C PRO A 310 -5.50 -66.67 40.21
N GLU A 311 -6.72 -66.27 39.95
CA GLU A 311 -7.68 -67.08 39.22
C GLU A 311 -7.91 -66.39 37.89
N ASN A 312 -7.87 -67.17 36.80
CA ASN A 312 -8.41 -66.82 35.47
C ASN A 312 -7.42 -66.57 34.32
N ASN A 313 -6.42 -67.44 34.16
CA ASN A 313 -5.80 -67.71 32.83
C ASN A 313 -6.72 -68.57 31.93
N ILE A 314 -8.03 -68.33 31.95
CA ILE A 314 -9.05 -69.17 31.28
C ILE A 314 -8.84 -69.21 29.76
N LEU A 315 -8.39 -68.10 29.17
CA LEU A 315 -8.27 -67.90 27.73
C LEU A 315 -6.84 -68.08 27.20
N CYS A 316 -5.87 -68.45 28.04
CA CYS A 316 -4.52 -68.79 27.60
C CYS A 316 -4.53 -70.02 26.69
N ASN A 317 -3.68 -70.01 25.65
CA ASN A 317 -3.53 -71.12 24.70
C ASN A 317 -4.85 -71.53 24.02
N LEU A 318 -5.75 -70.57 23.74
CA LEU A 318 -6.95 -70.81 22.91
C LEU A 318 -6.58 -71.30 21.49
N PHE A 319 -5.40 -70.86 21.04
CA PHE A 319 -4.70 -71.34 19.86
C PHE A 319 -3.28 -71.77 20.28
N THR A 320 -2.66 -72.64 19.48
CA THR A 320 -1.30 -73.13 19.73
C THR A 320 -0.32 -71.96 19.85
N ASP A 321 0.54 -72.00 20.87
CA ASP A 321 1.59 -71.00 21.11
C ASP A 321 1.09 -69.54 21.25
N ASP A 322 -0.10 -69.36 21.84
CA ASP A 322 -0.68 -68.05 22.19
C ASP A 322 -0.92 -67.93 23.70
N ASN A 323 0.18 -67.74 24.44
CA ASN A 323 0.22 -67.59 25.89
C ASN A 323 -0.06 -66.14 26.35
N GLY A 324 -0.07 -65.18 25.43
CA GLY A 324 -0.26 -63.76 25.74
C GLY A 324 0.86 -63.13 26.57
N LEU A 325 2.08 -63.71 26.54
CA LEU A 325 3.26 -63.20 27.25
C LEU A 325 4.26 -62.47 26.34
N GLU A 326 4.18 -62.69 25.03
CA GLU A 326 5.06 -62.07 24.04
C GLU A 326 4.37 -60.97 23.25
N LEU A 327 5.16 -60.03 22.69
CA LEU A 327 4.67 -59.08 21.71
C LEU A 327 4.37 -59.78 20.37
N PRO A 328 3.14 -59.69 19.83
CA PRO A 328 2.82 -60.35 18.56
C PRO A 328 3.51 -59.76 17.33
N ARG A 329 3.88 -58.47 17.35
CA ARG A 329 4.54 -57.78 16.22
C ARG A 329 6.07 -57.79 16.34
N GLN A 330 6.75 -58.26 15.30
CA GLN A 330 8.22 -58.19 15.20
C GLN A 330 8.74 -56.75 15.24
N SER A 331 8.06 -55.80 14.58
CA SER A 331 8.45 -54.38 14.63
C SER A 331 8.41 -53.79 16.03
N ALA A 332 7.47 -54.24 16.86
CA ALA A 332 7.40 -53.81 18.26
C ALA A 332 8.48 -54.48 19.12
N LYS A 333 8.86 -55.74 18.81
CA LYS A 333 10.03 -56.40 19.42
C LYS A 333 11.33 -55.64 19.12
N LEU A 334 11.51 -55.15 17.90
CA LEU A 334 12.68 -54.33 17.53
C LEU A 334 12.77 -52.98 18.27
N MET A 335 11.62 -52.36 18.59
CA MET A 335 11.58 -51.05 19.27
C MET A 335 11.79 -51.15 20.79
N ILE A 336 11.34 -52.25 21.41
CA ILE A 336 11.32 -52.42 22.88
C ILE A 336 12.41 -53.41 23.35
N GLY A 337 12.96 -54.23 22.44
CA GLY A 337 13.96 -55.25 22.68
C GLY A 337 13.37 -56.67 22.61
N ASP A 338 14.11 -57.60 21.99
CA ASP A 338 13.65 -58.99 21.71
C ASP A 338 13.33 -59.81 22.96
N PHE A 339 13.84 -59.43 24.13
CA PHE A 339 13.65 -60.13 25.41
C PHE A 339 12.48 -59.59 26.25
N TYR A 340 11.68 -58.66 25.73
CA TYR A 340 10.55 -58.14 26.49
C TYR A 340 9.41 -59.15 26.56
N SER A 341 9.14 -59.64 27.77
CA SER A 341 7.95 -60.45 28.09
C SER A 341 7.04 -59.69 29.05
N PHE A 342 5.72 -59.77 28.84
CA PHE A 342 4.74 -59.22 29.77
C PHE A 342 4.75 -60.01 31.08
N HIS A 343 4.71 -59.30 32.23
CA HIS A 343 4.64 -59.95 33.54
C HIS A 343 3.38 -60.82 33.67
N GLU A 344 3.55 -62.03 34.20
CA GLU A 344 2.47 -63.02 34.36
C GLU A 344 1.31 -62.55 35.22
N ARG A 345 1.54 -61.57 36.11
CA ARG A 345 0.52 -60.98 37.00
C ARG A 345 -0.36 -59.93 36.33
N ARG A 346 -0.08 -59.55 35.07
CA ARG A 346 -0.94 -58.60 34.35
C ARG A 346 -2.28 -59.23 34.02
N THR A 347 -3.35 -58.50 34.34
CA THR A 347 -4.73 -58.87 34.03
C THR A 347 -5.02 -58.77 32.52
N SER A 348 -4.34 -57.87 31.81
CA SER A 348 -4.49 -57.66 30.36
C SER A 348 -3.37 -58.36 29.57
N ARG A 349 -3.74 -59.25 28.64
CA ARG A 349 -2.81 -60.03 27.82
C ARG A 349 -2.96 -59.75 26.31
N PRO A 350 -1.88 -59.48 25.57
CA PRO A 350 -1.93 -59.22 24.13
C PRO A 350 -1.97 -60.52 23.32
N TYR A 351 -3.08 -61.26 23.39
CA TYR A 351 -3.24 -62.49 22.62
C TYR A 351 -3.25 -62.24 21.11
N LYS A 352 -2.64 -63.15 20.34
CA LYS A 352 -2.64 -63.11 18.87
C LYS A 352 -4.07 -63.21 18.32
N TRP A 353 -4.91 -64.05 18.92
CA TRP A 353 -6.32 -64.19 18.50
C TRP A 353 -7.14 -62.90 18.68
N ALA A 354 -6.84 -62.09 19.70
CA ALA A 354 -7.56 -60.84 19.95
C ALA A 354 -7.18 -59.75 18.93
N GLN A 355 -5.92 -59.73 18.50
CA GLN A 355 -5.45 -58.81 17.46
C GLN A 355 -5.96 -59.23 16.08
N HIS A 356 -6.06 -60.54 15.82
CA HIS A 356 -6.67 -61.09 14.62
C HIS A 356 -8.13 -60.65 14.47
N LEU A 357 -8.92 -60.69 15.55
CA LEU A 357 -10.28 -60.13 15.57
C LEU A 357 -10.32 -58.63 15.23
N ALA A 358 -9.24 -57.91 15.51
CA ALA A 358 -9.11 -56.48 15.21
C ALA A 358 -8.67 -56.17 13.77
N GLY A 359 -8.58 -57.20 12.91
CA GLY A 359 -8.08 -57.05 11.55
C GLY A 359 -6.58 -56.81 11.49
N ILE A 360 -5.85 -57.21 12.53
CA ILE A 360 -4.40 -57.19 12.57
C ILE A 360 -3.94 -58.65 12.45
N ASP A 361 -3.59 -59.06 11.23
CA ASP A 361 -3.41 -60.48 10.90
C ASP A 361 -2.10 -61.05 11.44
N PHE A 362 -2.21 -62.10 12.26
CA PHE A 362 -1.07 -62.88 12.78
C PHE A 362 -1.30 -64.40 12.74
N LEU A 363 -2.52 -64.84 12.46
CA LEU A 363 -2.95 -66.23 12.46
C LEU A 363 -3.51 -66.58 11.07
N PRO A 364 -3.49 -67.86 10.66
CA PRO A 364 -4.21 -68.31 9.46
C PRO A 364 -5.68 -67.91 9.55
N GLU A 365 -6.36 -67.64 8.42
CA GLU A 365 -7.75 -67.16 8.30
C GLU A 365 -8.76 -67.96 9.14
N ASN A 366 -8.80 -67.71 10.44
CA ASN A 366 -9.79 -68.24 11.35
C ASN A 366 -10.98 -67.31 11.32
N ARG A 367 -12.16 -67.85 11.03
CA ARG A 367 -13.40 -67.08 11.06
C ARG A 367 -13.66 -66.60 12.50
N VAL A 368 -14.14 -65.38 12.65
CA VAL A 368 -14.55 -64.79 13.94
C VAL A 368 -15.44 -65.75 14.73
N GLN A 369 -16.35 -66.43 14.04
CA GLN A 369 -17.24 -67.44 14.60
C GLN A 369 -16.48 -68.61 15.26
N THR A 370 -15.38 -69.06 14.67
CA THR A 370 -14.53 -70.12 15.23
C THR A 370 -13.88 -69.67 16.55
N ILE A 371 -13.43 -68.43 16.64
CA ILE A 371 -12.84 -67.87 17.86
C ILE A 371 -13.91 -67.79 18.96
N VAL A 372 -15.09 -67.24 18.66
CA VAL A 372 -16.22 -67.15 19.60
C VAL A 372 -16.66 -68.53 20.09
N GLN A 373 -16.75 -69.53 19.20
CA GLN A 373 -17.08 -70.91 19.58
C GLN A 373 -16.04 -71.56 20.48
N ARG A 374 -14.74 -71.35 20.22
CA ARG A 374 -13.66 -71.86 21.07
C ARG A 374 -13.67 -71.22 22.46
N ILE A 375 -13.91 -69.91 22.55
CA ILE A 375 -14.06 -69.20 23.84
C ILE A 375 -15.23 -69.82 24.62
N ARG A 376 -16.39 -70.01 23.97
CA ARG A 376 -17.57 -70.62 24.59
C ARG A 376 -17.28 -72.05 25.07
N ALA A 377 -16.61 -72.86 24.26
CA ALA A 377 -16.22 -74.22 24.63
C ALA A 377 -15.27 -74.25 25.83
N ARG A 378 -14.29 -73.33 25.87
CA ARG A 378 -13.33 -73.20 26.97
C ARG A 378 -13.99 -72.78 28.28
N ILE A 379 -14.90 -71.81 28.23
CA ILE A 379 -15.67 -71.36 29.40
C ILE A 379 -16.58 -72.48 29.91
N LYS A 380 -17.27 -73.20 29.00
CA LYS A 380 -18.08 -74.36 29.37
C LYS A 380 -17.25 -75.47 30.01
N ALA A 381 -16.08 -75.78 29.46
CA ALA A 381 -15.19 -76.78 30.04
C ALA A 381 -14.71 -76.38 31.44
N GLN A 382 -14.40 -75.10 31.68
CA GLN A 382 -14.04 -74.60 33.00
C GLN A 382 -15.21 -74.69 34.00
N LEU A 383 -16.42 -74.33 33.57
CA LEU A 383 -17.64 -74.45 34.41
C LEU A 383 -18.02 -75.90 34.74
N VAL A 384 -17.52 -76.88 33.98
CA VAL A 384 -17.74 -78.31 34.23
C VAL A 384 -16.63 -78.90 35.12
N LEU A 385 -15.45 -78.26 35.16
CA LEU A 385 -14.31 -78.68 35.97
C LEU A 385 -14.26 -78.01 37.35
N ALA A 386 -14.92 -76.86 37.50
CA ALA A 386 -15.23 -76.21 38.78
C ALA A 386 -16.50 -76.83 39.40
#